data_AF-A0AA39JL24-F1
#
_entry.id   AF-A0AA39JL24-F1
#
_cell.length_a   1.000
_cell.length_b   1.000
_cell.length_c   1.000
_cell.angle_alpha   90.00
_cell.angle_beta   90.00
_cell.angle_gamma   90.00
#
_symmetry.space_group_name_H-M   'P 1'
#
loop_
_entity.id
_entity.type
_entity.pdbx_description
1 polymer ?
#
loop_
_entity_poly.entity_id
_entity_poly.type
_entity_poly.pdbx_seq_one_letter_code
_entity_poly.pdbx_strand_id
1 'polypeptide(L)'
;MSHPATWPNAFFYPIGNTPPICLTQDLPPNIPADILLLGCGDPRSILYTCFADLGAPRRKIDATCCDIESAVLARNVLLLTLLADDESATLSNNIWEIFYHFYLDKPSLDLLSDQCQKLIDLTKSFDVWNQSKYGAFLRFCTHTTLSELRSYWERYLGANRLSVQGKQRLRTQFKNGMDTTAKISERGLMYAACRSAVPLWQEIGKVAPNHYKSYWKSGVMCTSSVASSSPLPYVNPTFVYSSKGHIFNVHYGTDPILSFHLAATMPAVSGNHDRPTTAETVVIGAKLQFKEWSNAFRRSLAQSSLTVRFFTGDVIHFCHALRSLSRTGHRTTGIHISVWRGEMITFDEADYDITVPSTAPIVFNVIDTSNPSRSCWIVERPLRSHTALAA
;
A
#
# COMPACT_ATOMS: atom_id res chain seq x y z
N MET A 1 -1.58 39.00 -3.35
CA MET A 1 -2.38 38.21 -4.31
C MET A 1 -2.88 36.99 -3.57
N SER A 2 -4.19 36.83 -3.40
CA SER A 2 -4.78 35.63 -2.80
C SER A 2 -4.76 34.51 -3.84
N HIS A 3 -3.95 33.47 -3.62
CA HIS A 3 -4.05 32.26 -4.42
C HIS A 3 -5.43 31.61 -4.17
N PRO A 4 -6.10 31.08 -5.22
CA PRO A 4 -7.34 30.34 -5.04
C PRO A 4 -7.13 29.18 -4.07
N ALA A 5 -8.05 29.00 -3.12
CA ALA A 5 -8.06 27.82 -2.27
C ALA A 5 -8.33 26.58 -3.15
N THR A 6 -7.28 25.82 -3.49
CA THR A 6 -7.42 24.57 -4.22
C THR A 6 -7.64 23.44 -3.24
N TRP A 7 -8.84 22.87 -3.23
CA TRP A 7 -9.07 21.58 -2.59
C TRP A 7 -8.25 20.52 -3.32
N PRO A 8 -7.45 19.69 -2.62
CA PRO A 8 -6.71 18.62 -3.27
C PRO A 8 -7.70 17.65 -3.93
N ASN A 9 -7.80 17.67 -5.26
CA ASN A 9 -8.57 16.69 -6.02
C ASN A 9 -7.67 15.50 -6.36
N ALA A 10 -7.24 14.77 -5.33
CA ALA A 10 -6.41 13.59 -5.49
C ALA A 10 -7.28 12.37 -5.81
N PHE A 11 -6.86 11.61 -6.82
CA PHE A 11 -7.38 10.26 -7.05
C PHE A 11 -7.01 9.34 -5.88
N PHE A 12 -7.82 8.31 -5.67
CA PHE A 12 -7.52 7.22 -4.77
C PHE A 12 -6.60 6.21 -5.47
N TYR A 13 -5.43 5.94 -4.89
CA TYR A 13 -4.46 4.96 -5.38
C TYR A 13 -4.49 3.70 -4.50
N PRO A 14 -5.48 2.80 -4.68
CA PRO A 14 -5.59 1.61 -3.84
C PRO A 14 -4.39 0.68 -4.06
N ILE A 15 -3.88 0.59 -5.28
CA ILE A 15 -2.76 -0.28 -5.62
C ILE A 15 -1.60 0.59 -6.11
N GLY A 16 -0.38 0.19 -5.76
CA GLY A 16 0.81 0.89 -6.19
C GLY A 16 0.96 0.90 -7.72
N ASN A 17 1.58 1.96 -8.24
CA ASN A 17 1.63 2.26 -9.67
C ASN A 17 3.05 2.26 -10.28
N THR A 18 4.04 1.82 -9.52
CA THR A 18 5.47 1.68 -9.92
C THR A 18 5.98 0.27 -9.61
N PRO A 19 7.10 -0.25 -10.09
CA PRO A 19 7.61 -1.51 -9.54
C PRO A 19 7.96 -1.39 -8.04
N PRO A 20 7.89 -2.48 -7.24
CA PRO A 20 8.42 -2.47 -5.88
C PRO A 20 9.94 -2.22 -5.90
N ILE A 21 10.46 -1.69 -4.80
CA ILE A 21 11.90 -1.49 -4.59
C ILE A 21 12.35 -2.23 -3.34
N CYS A 22 13.61 -2.66 -3.29
CA CYS A 22 14.21 -3.20 -2.09
C CYS A 22 14.69 -2.02 -1.23
N LEU A 23 13.99 -1.79 -0.12
CA LEU A 23 14.22 -0.64 0.76
C LEU A 23 15.56 -0.71 1.50
N THR A 24 16.25 -1.84 1.40
CA THR A 24 17.51 -2.11 2.09
C THR A 24 18.66 -2.36 1.11
N GLN A 25 18.45 -2.15 -0.20
CA GLN A 25 19.44 -2.43 -1.25
C GLN A 25 20.76 -1.68 -1.04
N ASP A 26 20.70 -0.49 -0.43
CA ASP A 26 21.84 0.39 -0.18
C ASP A 26 22.36 0.27 1.27
N LEU A 27 21.80 -0.66 2.06
CA LEU A 27 22.23 -0.91 3.44
C LEU A 27 23.10 -2.17 3.53
N PRO A 28 24.21 -2.15 4.30
CA PRO A 28 24.95 -3.35 4.63
C PRO A 28 24.08 -4.38 5.40
N PRO A 29 24.23 -5.70 5.17
CA PRO A 29 23.39 -6.77 5.77
C PRO A 29 23.29 -6.77 7.31
N ASN A 30 24.29 -6.21 7.99
CA ASN A 30 24.39 -6.15 9.45
C ASN A 30 23.78 -4.88 10.07
N ILE A 31 23.32 -3.93 9.25
CA ILE A 31 22.74 -2.67 9.73
C ILE A 31 21.22 -2.81 9.78
N PRO A 32 20.57 -2.54 10.93
CA PRO A 32 19.12 -2.41 11.03
C PRO A 32 18.60 -1.35 10.07
N ALA A 33 17.41 -1.56 9.51
CA ALA A 33 16.78 -0.63 8.60
C ALA A 33 15.67 0.15 9.31
N ASP A 34 15.94 1.43 9.59
CA ASP A 34 14.94 2.39 10.07
C ASP A 34 14.49 3.20 8.86
N ILE A 35 13.32 2.86 8.34
CA ILE A 35 12.83 3.31 7.02
C ILE A 35 11.68 4.28 7.20
N LEU A 36 11.74 5.43 6.51
CA LEU A 36 10.62 6.36 6.38
C LEU A 36 10.06 6.32 4.94
N LEU A 37 8.79 5.98 4.80
CA LEU A 37 8.08 5.93 3.52
C LEU A 37 7.08 7.10 3.44
N LEU A 38 7.36 8.09 2.60
CA LEU A 38 6.53 9.28 2.42
C LEU A 38 5.60 9.14 1.21
N GLY A 39 4.29 9.17 1.46
CA GLY A 39 3.28 8.76 0.51
C GLY A 39 3.42 7.27 0.21
N CYS A 40 3.44 6.42 1.23
CA CYS A 40 3.91 5.04 1.11
C CYS A 40 3.17 4.20 0.05
N GLY A 41 1.90 4.53 -0.29
CA GLY A 41 1.11 3.69 -1.17
C GLY A 41 0.86 2.31 -0.55
N ASP A 42 0.81 1.26 -1.37
CA ASP A 42 0.60 -0.12 -0.92
C ASP A 42 1.89 -0.76 -0.33
N PRO A 43 1.82 -1.88 0.43
CA PRO A 43 2.95 -2.37 1.19
C PRO A 43 3.90 -3.26 0.37
N ARG A 44 3.81 -3.24 -0.96
CA ARG A 44 4.56 -4.14 -1.85
C ARG A 44 6.08 -3.99 -1.72
N SER A 45 6.59 -2.78 -1.49
CA SER A 45 8.03 -2.58 -1.31
C SER A 45 8.50 -3.19 0.02
N ILE A 46 7.66 -3.16 1.06
CA ILE A 46 7.94 -3.84 2.34
C ILE A 46 7.93 -5.36 2.13
N LEU A 47 6.92 -5.91 1.45
CA LEU A 47 6.82 -7.34 1.16
C LEU A 47 7.99 -7.84 0.30
N TYR A 48 8.34 -7.09 -0.75
CA TYR A 48 9.50 -7.40 -1.58
C TYR A 48 10.82 -7.27 -0.82
N THR A 49 10.96 -6.26 0.06
CA THR A 49 12.15 -6.12 0.92
C THR A 49 12.30 -7.33 1.82
N CYS A 50 11.21 -7.83 2.44
CA CYS A 50 11.27 -9.07 3.25
C CYS A 50 11.79 -10.27 2.43
N PHE A 51 11.40 -10.37 1.16
CA PHE A 51 11.87 -11.41 0.25
C PHE A 51 13.34 -11.23 -0.16
N ALA A 52 13.73 -10.01 -0.54
CA ALA A 52 15.09 -9.69 -0.94
C ALA A 52 16.08 -9.84 0.23
N ASP A 53 15.65 -9.54 1.45
CA ASP A 53 16.45 -9.63 2.68
C ASP A 53 16.53 -11.03 3.28
N LEU A 54 16.03 -12.07 2.61
CA LEU A 54 16.30 -13.45 3.03
C LEU A 54 17.82 -13.75 3.10
N GLY A 55 18.66 -13.00 2.36
CA GLY A 55 20.12 -13.03 2.46
C GLY A 55 20.73 -12.32 3.68
N ALA A 56 19.93 -11.59 4.45
CA ALA A 56 20.32 -10.82 5.64
C ALA A 56 19.44 -11.19 6.86
N PRO A 57 19.39 -12.47 7.30
CA PRO A 57 18.35 -13.02 8.18
C PRO A 57 18.31 -12.45 9.61
N ARG A 58 19.26 -11.58 9.99
CA ARG A 58 19.31 -10.93 11.30
C ARG A 58 18.97 -9.43 11.26
N ARG A 59 18.76 -8.86 10.07
CA ARG A 59 18.42 -7.44 9.95
C ARG A 59 17.02 -7.22 10.52
N LYS A 60 16.92 -6.26 11.44
CA LYS A 60 15.63 -5.71 11.86
C LYS A 60 15.19 -4.63 10.87
N ILE A 61 13.92 -4.64 10.51
CA ILE A 61 13.28 -3.67 9.63
C ILE A 61 12.18 -2.97 10.43
N ASP A 62 12.30 -1.67 10.63
CA ASP A 62 11.25 -0.81 11.19
C ASP A 62 10.85 0.23 10.13
N ALA A 63 9.67 0.06 9.54
CA ALA A 63 9.18 0.88 8.44
C ALA A 63 8.04 1.79 8.89
N THR A 64 8.29 3.10 8.92
CA THR A 64 7.29 4.13 9.20
C THR A 64 6.64 4.61 7.91
N CYS A 65 5.39 4.22 7.70
CA CYS A 65 4.54 4.56 6.57
C CYS A 65 3.73 5.83 6.84
N CYS A 66 3.92 6.86 6.02
CA CYS A 66 3.08 8.05 5.99
C CYS A 66 2.30 8.11 4.67
N ASP A 67 0.98 8.25 4.75
CA ASP A 67 0.15 8.55 3.57
C ASP A 67 -0.97 9.53 3.96
N ILE A 68 -1.37 10.39 3.03
CA ILE A 68 -2.45 11.35 3.28
C ILE A 68 -3.82 10.68 3.20
N GLU A 69 -3.92 9.56 2.49
CA GLU A 69 -5.16 8.82 2.28
C GLU A 69 -5.27 7.63 3.24
N SER A 70 -6.04 7.79 4.32
CA SER A 70 -6.22 6.71 5.30
C SER A 70 -6.86 5.44 4.72
N ALA A 71 -7.58 5.53 3.58
CA ALA A 71 -8.07 4.36 2.88
C ALA A 71 -6.94 3.47 2.33
N VAL A 72 -5.80 4.06 1.94
CA VAL A 72 -4.61 3.29 1.53
C VAL A 72 -4.06 2.51 2.72
N LEU A 73 -3.83 3.20 3.84
CA LEU A 73 -3.27 2.57 5.05
C LEU A 73 -4.21 1.51 5.64
N ALA A 74 -5.53 1.74 5.60
CA ALA A 74 -6.53 0.75 6.03
C ALA A 74 -6.44 -0.54 5.22
N ARG A 75 -6.17 -0.44 3.91
CA ARG A 75 -5.95 -1.60 3.03
C ARG A 75 -4.61 -2.27 3.30
N ASN A 76 -3.57 -1.51 3.62
CA ASN A 76 -2.26 -2.05 3.96
C ASN A 76 -2.33 -2.91 5.22
N VAL A 77 -2.91 -2.39 6.30
CA VAL A 77 -3.10 -3.13 7.56
C VAL A 77 -4.00 -4.35 7.32
N LEU A 78 -5.08 -4.22 6.54
CA LEU A 78 -5.93 -5.34 6.18
C LEU A 78 -5.14 -6.45 5.49
N LEU A 79 -4.33 -6.13 4.47
CA LEU A 79 -3.50 -7.10 3.78
C LEU A 79 -2.49 -7.77 4.72
N LEU A 80 -1.73 -6.98 5.48
CA LEU A 80 -0.68 -7.49 6.35
C LEU A 80 -1.24 -8.40 7.46
N THR A 81 -2.42 -8.08 7.99
CA THR A 81 -3.08 -8.92 8.99
C THR A 81 -3.70 -10.19 8.39
N LEU A 82 -4.26 -10.14 7.17
CA LEU A 82 -4.68 -11.34 6.44
C LEU A 82 -3.49 -12.28 6.19
N LEU A 83 -2.35 -11.73 5.74
CA LEU A 83 -1.14 -12.52 5.51
C LEU A 83 -0.58 -13.13 6.79
N ALA A 84 -0.64 -12.39 7.91
CA ALA A 84 -0.21 -12.87 9.21
C ALA A 84 -1.11 -13.98 9.76
N ASP A 85 -2.41 -13.98 9.44
CA ASP A 85 -3.35 -15.04 9.83
C ASP A 85 -3.25 -16.29 8.93
N ASP A 86 -2.81 -16.16 7.68
CA ASP A 86 -2.68 -17.25 6.71
C ASP A 86 -1.38 -18.05 6.89
N GLU A 87 -1.13 -18.57 8.09
CA GLU A 87 0.11 -19.31 8.44
C GLU A 87 0.40 -20.49 7.51
N SER A 88 -0.65 -21.20 7.07
CA SER A 88 -0.57 -22.34 6.15
C SER A 88 -0.53 -21.98 4.67
N ALA A 89 -0.55 -20.68 4.32
CA ALA A 89 -0.59 -20.18 2.94
C ALA A 89 -1.75 -20.77 2.09
N THR A 90 -2.87 -21.10 2.74
CA THR A 90 -4.04 -21.73 2.13
C THR A 90 -5.04 -20.71 1.58
N LEU A 91 -5.05 -19.49 2.12
CA LEU A 91 -5.96 -18.41 1.72
C LEU A 91 -5.33 -17.44 0.72
N SER A 92 -4.13 -17.73 0.22
CA SER A 92 -3.37 -16.81 -0.64
C SER A 92 -4.14 -16.33 -1.88
N ASN A 93 -5.01 -17.15 -2.46
CA ASN A 93 -5.88 -16.74 -3.57
C ASN A 93 -6.97 -15.75 -3.11
N ASN A 94 -7.66 -16.01 -2.00
CA ASN A 94 -8.68 -15.11 -1.48
C ASN A 94 -8.08 -13.77 -1.06
N ILE A 95 -6.91 -13.78 -0.42
CA ILE A 95 -6.19 -12.56 -0.01
C ILE A 95 -5.78 -11.74 -1.25
N TRP A 96 -5.27 -12.42 -2.29
CA TRP A 96 -4.96 -11.78 -3.57
C TRP A 96 -6.19 -11.10 -4.19
N GLU A 97 -7.33 -11.78 -4.21
CA GLU A 97 -8.58 -11.23 -4.74
C GLU A 97 -9.05 -10.02 -3.93
N ILE A 98 -9.04 -10.12 -2.60
CA ILE A 98 -9.39 -9.03 -1.69
C ILE A 98 -8.53 -7.79 -1.97
N PHE A 99 -7.23 -7.96 -2.24
CA PHE A 99 -6.34 -6.83 -2.42
C PHE A 99 -6.32 -6.25 -3.84
N TYR A 100 -6.50 -7.07 -4.88
CA TYR A 100 -6.27 -6.65 -6.26
C TYR A 100 -7.53 -6.61 -7.14
N HIS A 101 -8.64 -7.21 -6.74
CA HIS A 101 -9.85 -7.27 -7.57
C HIS A 101 -10.93 -6.30 -7.12
N PHE A 102 -11.59 -5.65 -8.07
CA PHE A 102 -12.76 -4.80 -7.83
C PHE A 102 -14.02 -5.60 -7.47
N TYR A 103 -14.08 -6.86 -7.88
CA TYR A 103 -15.18 -7.76 -7.55
C TYR A 103 -14.66 -9.03 -6.88
N LEU A 104 -15.45 -9.54 -5.93
CA LEU A 104 -15.12 -10.72 -5.12
C LEU A 104 -16.16 -11.81 -5.32
N ASP A 105 -15.71 -13.04 -5.13
CA ASP A 105 -16.60 -14.17 -4.87
C ASP A 105 -17.12 -14.13 -3.41
N LYS A 106 -18.00 -15.07 -3.08
CA LYS A 106 -18.58 -15.14 -1.73
C LYS A 106 -17.52 -15.48 -0.65
N PRO A 107 -16.66 -16.50 -0.83
CA PRO A 107 -15.59 -16.79 0.13
C PRO A 107 -14.66 -15.61 0.44
N SER A 108 -14.18 -14.89 -0.59
CA SER A 108 -13.30 -13.73 -0.42
C SER A 108 -14.03 -12.56 0.27
N LEU A 109 -15.33 -12.36 0.00
CA LEU A 109 -16.13 -11.35 0.71
C LEU A 109 -16.33 -11.69 2.20
N ASP A 110 -16.53 -12.96 2.51
CA ASP A 110 -16.70 -13.43 3.89
C ASP A 110 -15.40 -13.31 4.67
N LEU A 111 -14.28 -13.75 4.10
CA LEU A 111 -12.95 -13.54 4.68
C LEU A 111 -12.65 -12.06 4.93
N LEU A 112 -12.99 -11.18 3.97
CA LEU A 112 -12.86 -9.74 4.15
C LEU A 112 -13.71 -9.23 5.33
N SER A 113 -14.95 -9.70 5.44
CA SER A 113 -15.90 -9.25 6.47
C SER A 113 -15.46 -9.68 7.86
N ASP A 114 -15.02 -10.94 7.99
CA ASP A 114 -14.52 -11.51 9.24
C ASP A 114 -13.26 -10.77 9.70
N GLN A 115 -12.34 -10.50 8.77
CA GLN A 115 -11.14 -9.74 9.09
C GLN A 115 -11.45 -8.29 9.47
N CYS A 116 -12.36 -7.62 8.76
CA CYS A 116 -12.79 -6.27 9.14
C CYS A 116 -13.41 -6.26 10.54
N GLN A 117 -14.28 -7.21 10.86
CA GLN A 117 -14.88 -7.32 12.21
C GLN A 117 -13.80 -7.51 13.28
N LYS A 118 -12.83 -8.40 13.05
CA LYS A 118 -11.68 -8.60 13.95
C LYS A 118 -10.87 -7.32 14.15
N LEU A 119 -10.54 -6.58 13.08
CA LEU A 119 -9.82 -5.32 13.18
C LEU A 119 -10.62 -4.26 13.94
N ILE A 120 -11.93 -4.16 13.70
CA ILE A 120 -12.84 -3.29 14.45
C ILE A 120 -12.87 -3.69 15.93
N ASP A 121 -12.82 -4.97 16.28
CA ASP A 121 -12.80 -5.35 17.70
C ASP A 121 -11.47 -5.03 18.39
N LEU A 122 -10.35 -5.18 17.67
CA LEU A 122 -9.01 -4.93 18.20
C LEU A 122 -8.63 -3.44 18.26
N THR A 123 -9.27 -2.59 17.46
CA THR A 123 -8.94 -1.15 17.39
C THR A 123 -9.87 -0.27 18.23
N LYS A 124 -10.43 -0.82 19.32
CA LYS A 124 -11.26 -0.06 20.26
C LYS A 124 -10.44 0.95 21.07
N SER A 125 -9.19 0.60 21.35
CA SER A 125 -8.18 1.47 21.97
C SER A 125 -6.78 1.01 21.56
N PHE A 126 -5.77 1.84 21.84
CA PHE A 126 -4.36 1.47 21.66
C PHE A 126 -3.98 0.28 22.52
N ASP A 127 -4.44 0.21 23.77
CA ASP A 127 -4.11 -0.89 24.67
C ASP A 127 -4.59 -2.23 24.12
N VAL A 128 -5.82 -2.30 23.62
CA VAL A 128 -6.38 -3.52 23.02
C VAL A 128 -5.58 -3.90 21.77
N TRP A 129 -5.21 -2.94 20.92
CA TRP A 129 -4.40 -3.21 19.73
C TRP A 129 -3.00 -3.70 20.10
N ASN A 130 -2.33 -3.02 21.03
CA ASN A 130 -0.95 -3.30 21.44
C ASN A 130 -0.82 -4.65 22.14
N GLN A 131 -1.85 -5.10 22.85
CA GLN A 131 -1.91 -6.43 23.47
C GLN A 131 -2.28 -7.54 22.46
N SER A 132 -2.76 -7.18 21.27
CA SER A 132 -3.09 -8.15 20.23
C SER A 132 -1.84 -8.70 19.55
N LYS A 133 -1.98 -9.84 18.87
CA LYS A 133 -0.89 -10.41 18.07
C LYS A 133 -0.43 -9.50 16.91
N TYR A 134 -1.27 -8.58 16.46
CA TYR A 134 -0.90 -7.62 15.41
C TYR A 134 -0.10 -6.45 15.98
N GLY A 135 -0.37 -6.04 17.22
CA GLY A 135 0.35 -4.96 17.90
C GLY A 135 1.85 -5.21 18.07
N ALA A 136 2.29 -6.46 17.95
CA ALA A 136 3.69 -6.87 17.99
C ALA A 136 4.50 -6.44 16.75
N PHE A 137 3.86 -6.21 15.59
CA PHE A 137 4.55 -5.84 14.35
C PHE A 137 3.87 -4.71 13.57
N LEU A 138 2.61 -4.36 13.87
CA LEU A 138 1.90 -3.22 13.29
C LEU A 138 1.63 -2.19 14.37
N ARG A 139 2.12 -0.97 14.16
CA ARG A 139 2.01 0.14 15.12
C ARG A 139 1.30 1.33 14.49
N PHE A 140 0.64 2.14 15.31
CA PHE A 140 0.04 3.40 14.86
C PHE A 140 0.76 4.56 15.52
N CYS A 141 1.18 5.54 14.73
CA CYS A 141 1.95 6.66 15.25
C CYS A 141 1.10 7.62 16.09
N THR A 142 -0.22 7.65 15.84
CA THR A 142 -1.18 8.56 16.51
C THR A 142 -2.54 7.88 16.74
N HIS A 143 -3.27 8.35 17.76
CA HIS A 143 -4.66 7.94 18.02
C HIS A 143 -5.59 8.20 16.84
N THR A 144 -5.39 9.34 16.16
CA THR A 144 -6.13 9.72 14.96
C THR A 144 -6.01 8.68 13.86
N THR A 145 -4.79 8.19 13.59
CA THR A 145 -4.55 7.18 12.56
C THR A 145 -5.35 5.91 12.85
N LEU A 146 -5.27 5.39 14.08
CA LEU A 146 -6.05 4.21 14.49
C LEU A 146 -7.55 4.39 14.26
N SER A 147 -8.11 5.52 14.72
CA SER A 147 -9.54 5.84 14.62
C SER A 147 -10.01 5.96 13.17
N GLU A 148 -9.22 6.60 12.31
CA GLU A 148 -9.56 6.73 10.89
C GLU A 148 -9.58 5.39 10.17
N LEU A 149 -8.54 4.58 10.38
CA LEU A 149 -8.43 3.26 9.76
C LEU A 149 -9.57 2.35 10.22
N ARG A 150 -9.91 2.39 11.51
CA ARG A 150 -11.10 1.74 12.07
C ARG A 150 -12.37 2.11 11.29
N SER A 151 -12.59 3.41 11.05
CA SER A 151 -13.80 3.88 10.35
C SER A 151 -13.91 3.32 8.92
N TYR A 152 -12.78 3.04 8.25
CA TYR A 152 -12.80 2.39 6.93
C TYR A 152 -13.20 0.93 7.02
N TRP A 153 -12.69 0.16 7.98
CA TRP A 153 -13.11 -1.24 8.17
C TRP A 153 -14.59 -1.33 8.56
N GLU A 154 -15.10 -0.39 9.37
CA GLU A 154 -16.54 -0.29 9.67
C GLU A 154 -17.38 -0.06 8.40
N ARG A 155 -16.92 0.80 7.48
CA ARG A 155 -17.57 1.02 6.18
C ARG A 155 -17.49 -0.22 5.29
N TYR A 156 -16.36 -0.92 5.27
CA TYR A 156 -16.19 -2.15 4.48
C TYR A 156 -17.17 -3.23 4.94
N LEU A 157 -17.27 -3.43 6.25
CA LEU A 157 -18.21 -4.36 6.87
C LEU A 157 -19.67 -3.92 6.64
N GLY A 158 -19.95 -2.63 6.77
CA GLY A 158 -21.26 -2.04 6.51
C GLY A 158 -21.74 -2.25 5.07
N ALA A 159 -20.83 -2.18 4.09
CA ALA A 159 -21.14 -2.44 2.68
C ALA A 159 -21.65 -3.87 2.44
N ASN A 160 -21.09 -4.86 3.15
CA ASN A 160 -21.58 -6.24 3.06
C ASN A 160 -22.94 -6.43 3.76
N ARG A 161 -23.27 -5.58 4.74
CA ARG A 161 -24.56 -5.62 5.47
C ARG A 161 -25.70 -4.86 4.77
N LEU A 162 -25.44 -4.22 3.63
CA LEU A 162 -26.48 -3.54 2.85
C LEU A 162 -27.59 -4.51 2.41
N SER A 163 -28.82 -3.97 2.29
CA SER A 163 -29.94 -4.70 1.68
C SER A 163 -29.62 -5.10 0.24
N VAL A 164 -30.37 -6.05 -0.32
CA VAL A 164 -30.23 -6.47 -1.73
C VAL A 164 -30.28 -5.27 -2.69
N GLN A 165 -31.22 -4.35 -2.46
CA GLN A 165 -31.34 -3.11 -3.23
C GLN A 165 -30.12 -2.19 -3.03
N GLY A 166 -29.61 -2.07 -1.80
CA GLY A 166 -28.41 -1.31 -1.49
C GLY A 166 -27.17 -1.85 -2.20
N LYS A 167 -26.97 -3.17 -2.19
CA LYS A 167 -25.88 -3.86 -2.90
C LYS A 167 -25.99 -3.65 -4.41
N GLN A 168 -27.19 -3.73 -4.98
CA GLN A 168 -27.41 -3.49 -6.40
C GLN A 168 -27.10 -2.04 -6.78
N ARG A 169 -27.52 -1.06 -5.97
CA ARG A 169 -27.22 0.36 -6.21
C ARG A 169 -25.72 0.62 -6.17
N LEU A 170 -25.03 0.08 -5.16
CA LEU A 170 -23.57 0.19 -5.04
C LEU A 170 -22.87 -0.40 -6.28
N ARG A 171 -23.30 -1.57 -6.73
CA ARG A 171 -22.77 -2.22 -7.95
C ARG A 171 -22.96 -1.36 -9.19
N THR A 172 -24.14 -0.80 -9.39
CA THR A 172 -24.42 0.09 -10.53
C THR A 172 -23.55 1.34 -10.49
N GLN A 173 -23.45 2.00 -9.33
CA GLN A 173 -22.61 3.20 -9.17
C GLN A 173 -21.14 2.91 -9.43
N PHE A 174 -20.62 1.82 -8.85
CA PHE A 174 -19.23 1.41 -9.04
C PHE A 174 -18.93 1.07 -10.50
N LYS A 175 -19.82 0.31 -11.15
CA LYS A 175 -19.71 -0.01 -12.58
C LYS A 175 -19.74 1.24 -13.46
N ASN A 176 -20.63 2.20 -13.18
CA ASN A 176 -20.68 3.45 -13.94
C ASN A 176 -19.36 4.25 -13.82
N GLY A 177 -18.73 4.25 -12.64
CA GLY A 177 -17.42 4.86 -12.42
C GLY A 177 -16.31 4.17 -13.21
N MET A 178 -16.31 2.83 -13.20
CA MET A 178 -15.41 2.03 -14.03
C MET A 178 -15.59 2.32 -15.53
N ASP A 179 -16.83 2.27 -16.04
CA ASP A 179 -17.12 2.47 -17.45
C ASP A 179 -16.75 3.89 -17.91
N THR A 180 -16.96 4.89 -17.05
CA THR A 180 -16.53 6.28 -17.32
C THR A 180 -15.01 6.38 -17.43
N THR A 181 -14.30 5.71 -16.52
CA THR A 181 -12.83 5.69 -16.50
C THR A 181 -12.25 4.91 -17.68
N ALA A 182 -12.87 3.77 -18.03
CA ALA A 182 -12.49 2.96 -19.17
C ALA A 182 -12.61 3.75 -20.49
N LYS A 183 -13.66 4.55 -20.68
CA LYS A 183 -13.81 5.43 -21.85
C LYS A 183 -12.70 6.48 -21.99
N ILE A 184 -12.16 6.96 -20.87
CA ILE A 184 -10.98 7.86 -20.90
C ILE A 184 -9.77 7.10 -21.43
N SER A 185 -9.61 5.85 -21.01
CA SER A 185 -8.49 5.00 -21.41
C SER A 185 -8.57 4.47 -22.84
N GLU A 186 -9.77 4.33 -23.42
CA GLU A 186 -9.95 3.93 -24.83
C GLU A 186 -9.31 4.91 -25.82
N ARG A 187 -9.04 6.15 -25.38
CA ARG A 187 -8.38 7.19 -26.17
C ARG A 187 -6.85 7.09 -26.20
N GLY A 188 -6.25 6.14 -25.48
CA GLY A 188 -4.80 5.97 -25.40
C GLY A 188 -4.36 4.54 -25.08
N LEU A 189 -3.06 4.30 -25.11
CA LEU A 189 -2.47 3.02 -24.71
C LEU A 189 -1.80 3.18 -23.34
N MET A 190 -2.16 2.32 -22.38
CA MET A 190 -1.59 2.33 -21.03
C MET A 190 -0.31 1.48 -21.00
N TYR A 191 0.85 2.13 -21.04
CA TYR A 191 2.17 1.48 -21.01
C TYR A 191 2.88 1.57 -19.65
N ALA A 192 2.18 1.93 -18.58
CA ALA A 192 2.79 2.10 -17.25
C ALA A 192 3.54 0.83 -16.76
N ALA A 193 3.05 -0.36 -17.16
CA ALA A 193 3.63 -1.66 -16.79
C ALA A 193 4.98 -1.96 -17.43
N CYS A 194 5.32 -1.28 -18.53
CA CYS A 194 6.65 -1.38 -19.15
C CYS A 194 7.77 -1.04 -18.16
N ARG A 195 7.53 -0.12 -17.22
CA ARG A 195 8.50 0.26 -16.18
C ARG A 195 8.85 -0.88 -15.23
N SER A 196 7.94 -1.84 -15.06
CA SER A 196 8.14 -3.00 -14.20
C SER A 196 8.90 -4.15 -14.88
N ALA A 197 9.20 -4.03 -16.18
CA ALA A 197 9.95 -5.02 -16.96
C ALA A 197 11.35 -4.59 -17.39
N VAL A 198 11.72 -3.32 -17.17
CA VAL A 198 13.03 -2.73 -17.45
C VAL A 198 13.60 -3.16 -18.83
N PRO A 199 14.60 -4.07 -18.99
CA PRO A 199 15.12 -4.38 -20.32
C PRO A 199 14.11 -5.13 -21.21
N LEU A 200 13.10 -5.79 -20.61
CA LEU A 200 12.08 -6.57 -21.31
C LEU A 200 10.77 -5.76 -21.53
N TRP A 201 10.85 -4.43 -21.47
CA TRP A 201 9.69 -3.56 -21.59
C TRP A 201 8.91 -3.75 -22.90
N GLN A 202 9.59 -4.09 -24.00
CA GLN A 202 8.95 -4.31 -25.30
C GLN A 202 8.00 -5.52 -25.28
N GLU A 203 8.40 -6.60 -24.62
CA GLU A 203 7.56 -7.81 -24.49
C GLU A 203 6.34 -7.54 -23.63
N ILE A 204 6.50 -6.83 -22.51
CA ILE A 204 5.38 -6.38 -21.69
C ILE A 204 4.49 -5.40 -22.45
N GLY A 205 5.06 -4.51 -23.27
CA GLY A 205 4.32 -3.57 -24.10
C GLY A 205 3.35 -4.23 -25.08
N LYS A 206 3.61 -5.48 -25.50
CA LYS A 206 2.70 -6.25 -26.36
C LYS A 206 1.45 -6.75 -25.63
N VAL A 207 1.54 -6.97 -24.30
CA VAL A 207 0.47 -7.61 -23.52
C VAL A 207 -0.23 -6.68 -22.53
N ALA A 208 0.49 -5.73 -21.93
CA ALA A 208 -0.01 -4.88 -20.85
C ALA A 208 -1.21 -4.01 -21.24
N PRO A 209 -1.28 -3.37 -22.43
CA PRO A 209 -2.44 -2.57 -22.79
C PRO A 209 -3.74 -3.39 -22.84
N ASN A 210 -3.66 -4.64 -23.30
CA ASN A 210 -4.81 -5.54 -23.35
C ASN A 210 -5.17 -6.07 -21.97
N HIS A 211 -4.18 -6.39 -21.13
CA HIS A 211 -4.40 -6.72 -19.72
C HIS A 211 -5.16 -5.60 -19.00
N TYR A 212 -4.65 -4.37 -19.09
CA TYR A 212 -5.26 -3.18 -18.50
C TYR A 212 -6.72 -3.01 -18.93
N LYS A 213 -7.00 -3.07 -20.24
CA LYS A 213 -8.38 -2.96 -20.77
C LYS A 213 -9.29 -4.07 -20.22
N SER A 214 -8.77 -5.29 -20.15
CA SER A 214 -9.54 -6.42 -19.63
C SER A 214 -9.84 -6.28 -18.13
N TYR A 215 -8.86 -5.82 -17.35
CA TYR A 215 -9.02 -5.53 -15.93
C TYR A 215 -10.08 -4.45 -15.70
N TRP A 216 -10.03 -3.32 -16.42
CA TRP A 216 -11.05 -2.26 -16.28
C TRP A 216 -12.44 -2.65 -16.78
N LYS A 217 -12.53 -3.60 -17.72
CA LYS A 217 -13.82 -4.13 -18.19
C LYS A 217 -14.45 -5.12 -17.20
N SER A 218 -13.65 -5.99 -16.60
CA SER A 218 -14.13 -7.11 -15.77
C SER A 218 -14.01 -6.86 -14.27
N GLY A 219 -13.12 -5.95 -13.86
CA GLY A 219 -12.74 -5.69 -12.47
C GLY A 219 -11.84 -6.75 -11.83
N VAL A 220 -11.33 -7.72 -12.60
CA VAL A 220 -10.53 -8.84 -12.13
C VAL A 220 -9.38 -9.11 -13.11
N MET A 221 -8.30 -9.73 -12.65
CA MET A 221 -7.23 -10.14 -13.56
C MET A 221 -7.65 -11.40 -14.34
N CYS A 222 -7.51 -11.36 -15.67
CA CYS A 222 -7.88 -12.48 -16.52
C CYS A 222 -6.87 -13.64 -16.39
N THR A 223 -7.33 -14.73 -15.80
CA THR A 223 -6.78 -16.08 -16.01
C THR A 223 -7.79 -16.91 -16.81
N SER A 224 -7.36 -17.99 -17.46
CA SER A 224 -8.25 -18.88 -18.21
C SER A 224 -9.47 -19.34 -17.38
N SER A 225 -9.28 -19.54 -16.07
CA SER A 225 -10.32 -19.91 -15.12
C SER A 225 -11.37 -18.82 -14.84
N VAL A 226 -11.00 -17.55 -14.94
CA VAL A 226 -11.89 -16.40 -14.66
C VAL A 226 -12.70 -16.03 -15.91
N ALA A 227 -12.12 -16.18 -17.10
CA ALA A 227 -12.80 -15.92 -18.37
C ALA A 227 -14.02 -16.82 -18.62
N SER A 228 -14.03 -18.02 -18.04
CA SER A 228 -15.13 -19.00 -18.13
C SER A 228 -16.16 -18.91 -16.99
N SER A 229 -16.00 -17.97 -16.05
CA SER A 229 -16.84 -17.88 -14.85
C SER A 229 -17.94 -16.82 -14.98
N SER A 230 -19.07 -17.04 -14.31
CA SER A 230 -20.13 -16.03 -14.18
C SER A 230 -19.58 -14.75 -13.53
N PRO A 231 -20.10 -13.56 -13.86
CA PRO A 231 -19.62 -12.31 -13.29
C PRO A 231 -19.64 -12.36 -11.77
N LEU A 232 -18.50 -12.05 -11.13
CA LEU A 232 -18.42 -11.99 -9.68
C LEU A 232 -19.43 -10.98 -9.13
N PRO A 233 -20.35 -11.39 -8.23
CA PRO A 233 -21.53 -10.60 -7.91
C PRO A 233 -21.25 -9.47 -6.92
N TYR A 234 -20.19 -9.55 -6.12
CA TYR A 234 -19.95 -8.63 -5.01
C TYR A 234 -18.90 -7.58 -5.34
N VAL A 235 -19.25 -6.30 -5.16
CA VAL A 235 -18.28 -5.20 -5.22
C VAL A 235 -17.34 -5.31 -4.02
N ASN A 236 -16.04 -5.20 -4.27
CA ASN A 236 -15.04 -5.10 -3.21
C ASN A 236 -15.11 -3.71 -2.54
N PRO A 237 -15.56 -3.61 -1.28
CA PRO A 237 -15.74 -2.32 -0.64
C PRO A 237 -14.42 -1.57 -0.37
N THR A 238 -13.28 -2.27 -0.42
CA THR A 238 -11.95 -1.64 -0.25
C THR A 238 -11.58 -0.70 -1.40
N PHE A 239 -12.30 -0.76 -2.54
CA PHE A 239 -12.13 0.16 -3.67
C PHE A 239 -13.19 1.27 -3.71
N VAL A 240 -14.23 1.18 -2.86
CA VAL A 240 -15.38 2.09 -2.88
C VAL A 240 -15.11 3.35 -2.05
N TYR A 241 -14.55 3.17 -0.85
CA TYR A 241 -14.43 4.25 0.12
C TYR A 241 -13.03 4.86 0.10
N SER A 242 -12.98 6.19 -0.01
CA SER A 242 -11.76 7.01 0.11
C SER A 242 -12.07 8.31 0.88
N SER A 243 -11.09 9.20 1.01
CA SER A 243 -11.29 10.56 1.52
C SER A 243 -12.36 11.35 0.75
N LYS A 244 -12.74 10.92 -0.47
CA LYS A 244 -13.85 11.48 -1.26
C LYS A 244 -15.23 10.86 -0.95
N GLY A 245 -15.34 10.07 0.11
CA GLY A 245 -16.60 9.44 0.52
C GLY A 245 -16.92 8.18 -0.28
N HIS A 246 -18.14 8.09 -0.82
CA HIS A 246 -18.65 6.92 -1.54
C HIS A 246 -18.61 7.07 -3.08
N ILE A 247 -17.90 8.10 -3.58
CA ILE A 247 -17.75 8.36 -5.01
C ILE A 247 -16.62 7.48 -5.56
N PHE A 248 -16.83 6.90 -6.74
CA PHE A 248 -15.77 6.20 -7.45
C PHE A 248 -14.62 7.17 -7.76
N ASN A 249 -13.47 6.95 -7.12
CA ASN A 249 -12.29 7.81 -7.25
C ASN A 249 -11.00 7.03 -7.53
N VAL A 250 -11.11 5.74 -7.89
CA VAL A 250 -9.94 4.90 -8.19
C VAL A 250 -9.17 5.52 -9.36
N HIS A 251 -7.85 5.67 -9.21
CA HIS A 251 -7.00 6.27 -10.22
C HIS A 251 -7.07 5.49 -11.53
N TYR A 252 -7.29 6.19 -12.65
CA TYR A 252 -7.48 5.58 -13.97
C TYR A 252 -6.30 4.71 -14.43
N GLY A 253 -5.09 4.98 -13.96
CA GLY A 253 -3.90 4.18 -14.26
C GLY A 253 -3.74 2.92 -13.40
N THR A 254 -4.73 2.55 -12.59
CA THR A 254 -4.65 1.35 -11.74
C THR A 254 -4.58 0.09 -12.60
N ASP A 255 -3.52 -0.69 -12.38
CA ASP A 255 -3.33 -2.02 -12.96
C ASP A 255 -2.53 -2.88 -11.97
N PRO A 256 -3.08 -3.99 -11.43
CA PRO A 256 -2.41 -4.80 -10.43
C PRO A 256 -1.01 -5.32 -10.81
N ILE A 257 -0.74 -5.56 -12.11
CA ILE A 257 0.57 -6.09 -12.54
C ILE A 257 1.70 -5.06 -12.36
N LEU A 258 1.38 -3.78 -12.15
CA LEU A 258 2.37 -2.75 -11.86
C LEU A 258 3.14 -3.04 -10.57
N SER A 259 2.50 -3.70 -9.61
CA SER A 259 3.07 -3.97 -8.27
C SER A 259 4.08 -5.12 -8.21
N PHE A 260 4.54 -5.63 -9.36
CA PHE A 260 5.43 -6.80 -9.43
C PHE A 260 6.61 -6.57 -10.38
N HIS A 261 7.67 -7.37 -10.23
CA HIS A 261 8.81 -7.37 -11.15
C HIS A 261 8.48 -8.19 -12.40
N LEU A 262 7.92 -7.53 -13.41
CA LEU A 262 7.41 -8.19 -14.61
C LEU A 262 8.51 -8.79 -15.50
N ALA A 263 9.75 -8.30 -15.40
CA ALA A 263 10.87 -8.94 -16.09
C ALA A 263 11.02 -10.41 -15.69
N ALA A 264 10.87 -10.69 -14.39
CA ALA A 264 11.02 -12.04 -13.82
C ALA A 264 9.84 -12.98 -14.13
N THR A 265 8.76 -12.48 -14.73
CA THR A 265 7.62 -13.33 -15.14
C THR A 265 7.73 -13.82 -16.57
N MET A 266 8.77 -13.39 -17.31
CA MET A 266 8.95 -13.71 -18.72
C MET A 266 9.51 -15.13 -18.92
N PRO A 267 8.94 -15.94 -19.84
CA PRO A 267 9.48 -17.26 -20.16
C PRO A 267 10.94 -17.26 -20.59
N ALA A 268 11.39 -16.20 -21.27
CA ALA A 268 12.77 -16.01 -21.69
C ALA A 268 13.76 -15.97 -20.51
N VAL A 269 13.35 -15.46 -19.34
CA VAL A 269 14.19 -15.46 -18.13
C VAL A 269 14.29 -16.86 -17.53
N SER A 270 13.25 -17.67 -17.69
CA SER A 270 13.23 -19.08 -17.28
C SER A 270 13.84 -20.04 -18.32
N GLY A 271 14.58 -19.52 -19.32
CA GLY A 271 15.25 -20.31 -20.37
C GLY A 271 14.32 -20.89 -21.44
N ASN A 272 13.04 -20.52 -21.45
CA ASN A 272 12.06 -20.99 -22.43
C ASN A 272 11.78 -19.89 -23.47
N HIS A 273 12.73 -19.69 -24.37
CA HIS A 273 12.70 -18.61 -25.37
C HIS A 273 11.58 -18.76 -26.41
N ASP A 274 11.09 -19.98 -26.64
CA ASP A 274 10.07 -20.26 -27.67
C ASP A 274 8.64 -20.03 -27.17
N ARG A 275 8.43 -19.88 -25.85
CA ARG A 275 7.10 -19.65 -25.28
C ARG A 275 6.73 -18.16 -25.36
N PRO A 276 5.60 -17.81 -26.01
CA PRO A 276 5.18 -16.42 -26.10
C PRO A 276 4.79 -15.87 -24.73
N THR A 277 5.14 -14.61 -24.47
CA THR A 277 4.63 -13.86 -23.33
C THR A 277 3.15 -13.57 -23.54
N THR A 278 2.31 -14.05 -22.61
CA THR A 278 0.87 -13.77 -22.58
C THR A 278 0.50 -13.03 -21.30
N ALA A 279 -0.62 -12.30 -21.31
CA ALA A 279 -1.14 -11.66 -20.09
C ALA A 279 -1.34 -12.67 -18.94
N GLU A 280 -1.79 -13.88 -19.27
CA GLU A 280 -1.94 -14.96 -18.28
C GLU A 280 -0.59 -15.37 -17.67
N THR A 281 0.45 -15.53 -18.49
CA THR A 281 1.79 -15.87 -17.98
C THR A 281 2.31 -14.79 -17.02
N VAL A 282 2.07 -13.53 -17.35
CA VAL A 282 2.40 -12.39 -16.49
C VAL A 282 1.64 -12.44 -15.16
N VAL A 283 0.33 -12.69 -15.19
CA VAL A 283 -0.50 -12.80 -13.98
C VAL A 283 -0.07 -13.98 -13.12
N ILE A 284 0.25 -15.14 -13.72
CA ILE A 284 0.77 -16.31 -13.00
C ILE A 284 2.09 -15.95 -12.28
N GLY A 285 3.02 -15.29 -12.99
CA GLY A 285 4.28 -14.87 -12.39
C GLY A 285 4.10 -13.83 -11.27
N ALA A 286 3.16 -12.90 -11.43
CA ALA A 286 2.83 -11.93 -10.39
C ALA A 286 2.24 -12.60 -9.13
N LYS A 287 1.34 -13.57 -9.31
CA LYS A 287 0.80 -14.40 -8.20
C LYS A 287 1.89 -15.20 -7.50
N LEU A 288 2.85 -15.75 -8.26
CA LEU A 288 3.99 -16.46 -7.68
C LEU A 288 4.85 -15.52 -6.83
N GLN A 289 5.19 -14.33 -7.35
CA GLN A 289 5.92 -13.33 -6.58
C GLN A 289 5.18 -12.95 -5.30
N PHE A 290 3.87 -12.67 -5.38
CA PHE A 290 3.06 -12.38 -4.20
C PHE A 290 3.10 -13.50 -3.16
N LYS A 291 3.01 -14.76 -3.58
CA LYS A 291 3.13 -15.92 -2.69
C LYS A 291 4.51 -15.95 -2.02
N GLU A 292 5.60 -15.83 -2.78
CA GLU A 292 6.95 -15.87 -2.22
C GLU A 292 7.24 -14.71 -1.27
N TRP A 293 6.75 -13.51 -1.59
CA TRP A 293 6.91 -12.33 -0.73
C TRP A 293 6.06 -12.43 0.53
N SER A 294 4.86 -13.01 0.43
CA SER A 294 4.03 -13.33 1.58
C SER A 294 4.69 -14.35 2.51
N ASN A 295 5.33 -15.38 1.94
CA ASN A 295 6.08 -16.36 2.72
C ASN A 295 7.28 -15.72 3.44
N ALA A 296 8.02 -14.86 2.76
CA ALA A 296 9.14 -14.14 3.35
C ALA A 296 8.68 -13.18 4.47
N PHE A 297 7.58 -12.46 4.26
CA PHE A 297 6.95 -11.63 5.28
C PHE A 297 6.61 -12.44 6.54
N ARG A 298 5.95 -13.60 6.41
CA ARG A 298 5.64 -14.46 7.57
C ARG A 298 6.88 -14.95 8.30
N ARG A 299 7.98 -15.23 7.58
CA ARG A 299 9.27 -15.57 8.20
C ARG A 299 9.82 -14.41 9.02
N SER A 300 9.74 -13.18 8.51
CA SER A 300 10.15 -11.99 9.26
C SER A 300 9.32 -11.80 10.53
N LEU A 301 8.02 -12.10 10.48
CA LEU A 301 7.16 -12.10 11.67
C LEU A 301 7.59 -13.16 12.69
N ALA A 302 7.84 -14.40 12.24
CA ALA A 302 8.30 -15.49 13.11
C ALA A 302 9.65 -15.18 13.78
N GLN A 303 10.49 -14.37 13.14
CA GLN A 303 11.77 -13.91 13.66
C GLN A 303 11.67 -12.62 14.50
N SER A 304 10.47 -12.02 14.60
CA SER A 304 10.27 -10.70 15.23
C SER A 304 11.21 -9.63 14.68
N SER A 305 11.49 -9.69 13.37
CA SER A 305 12.45 -8.82 12.69
C SER A 305 11.78 -7.70 11.89
N LEU A 306 10.45 -7.63 11.89
CA LEU A 306 9.69 -6.62 11.14
C LEU A 306 8.75 -5.83 12.06
N THR A 307 8.80 -4.51 11.97
CA THR A 307 7.80 -3.58 12.49
C THR A 307 7.37 -2.64 11.37
N VAL A 308 6.07 -2.39 11.25
CA VAL A 308 5.49 -1.43 10.29
C VAL A 308 4.60 -0.47 11.05
N ARG A 309 4.90 0.82 10.95
CA ARG A 309 4.19 1.90 11.64
C ARG A 309 3.37 2.70 10.65
N PHE A 310 2.19 3.15 11.05
CA PHE A 310 1.30 3.90 10.17
C PHE A 310 1.01 5.29 10.73
N PHE A 311 1.03 6.28 9.84
CA PHE A 311 0.60 7.64 10.12
C PHE A 311 -0.25 8.16 8.95
N THR A 312 -1.48 8.58 9.21
CA THR A 312 -2.26 9.32 8.23
C THR A 312 -1.92 10.82 8.34
N GLY A 313 -1.51 11.46 7.25
CA GLY A 313 -1.39 12.92 7.21
C GLY A 313 -0.51 13.42 6.08
N ASP A 314 -0.28 14.73 6.09
CA ASP A 314 0.63 15.39 5.15
C ASP A 314 2.09 15.02 5.48
N VAL A 315 2.83 14.60 4.45
CA VAL A 315 4.22 14.12 4.59
C VAL A 315 5.17 15.20 5.12
N ILE A 316 4.97 16.47 4.76
CA ILE A 316 5.83 17.58 5.21
C ILE A 316 5.52 17.90 6.67
N HIS A 317 4.24 17.93 7.03
CA HIS A 317 3.81 18.15 8.42
C HIS A 317 4.31 17.03 9.33
N PHE A 318 4.26 15.78 8.87
CA PHE A 318 4.80 14.64 9.58
C PHE A 318 6.31 14.75 9.82
N CYS A 319 7.09 15.09 8.81
CA CYS A 319 8.52 15.33 8.94
C CYS A 319 8.85 16.45 9.93
N HIS A 320 8.09 17.56 9.92
CA HIS A 320 8.24 18.62 10.90
C HIS A 320 7.89 18.15 12.32
N ALA A 321 6.87 17.31 12.47
CA ALA A 321 6.46 16.75 13.76
C ALA A 321 7.55 15.82 14.32
N LEU A 322 8.10 14.91 13.51
CA LEU A 322 9.21 14.04 13.90
C LEU A 322 10.45 14.86 14.32
N ARG A 323 10.78 15.92 13.57
CA ARG A 323 11.87 16.84 13.93
C ARG A 323 11.60 17.59 15.23
N SER A 324 10.37 18.04 15.45
CA SER A 324 9.96 18.72 16.69
C SER A 324 10.09 17.78 17.89
N LEU A 325 9.58 16.55 17.77
CA LEU A 325 9.73 15.50 18.77
C LEU A 325 11.20 15.23 19.08
N SER A 326 12.04 15.05 18.06
CA SER A 326 13.49 14.81 18.24
C SER A 326 14.21 15.93 18.98
N ARG A 327 13.79 17.19 18.79
CA ARG A 327 14.44 18.35 19.42
C ARG A 327 13.93 18.67 20.81
N THR A 328 12.66 18.38 21.09
CA THR A 328 11.98 18.85 22.30
C THR A 328 11.60 17.73 23.26
N GLY A 329 11.54 16.49 22.78
CA GLY A 329 10.99 15.34 23.52
C GLY A 329 9.47 15.40 23.72
N HIS A 330 8.79 16.44 23.22
CA HIS A 330 7.35 16.59 23.38
C HIS A 330 6.57 15.87 22.27
N ARG A 331 5.68 14.97 22.69
CA ARG A 331 4.79 14.21 21.78
C ARG A 331 3.73 15.08 21.10
N THR A 332 3.25 16.11 21.80
CA THR A 332 2.30 17.10 21.27
C THR A 332 3.07 18.20 20.55
N THR A 333 3.08 18.16 19.23
CA THR A 333 4.05 18.96 18.44
C THR A 333 3.59 20.37 18.07
N GLY A 334 2.29 20.68 18.23
CA GLY A 334 1.69 21.93 17.74
C GLY A 334 1.53 22.00 16.21
N ILE A 335 1.87 20.93 15.49
CA ILE A 335 1.80 20.86 14.02
C ILE A 335 0.51 20.15 13.61
N HIS A 336 -0.21 20.70 12.63
CA HIS A 336 -1.45 20.10 12.14
C HIS A 336 -1.20 18.84 11.30
N ILE A 337 -2.16 17.91 11.28
CA ILE A 337 -2.07 16.66 10.51
C ILE A 337 -2.10 16.90 8.99
N SER A 338 -2.76 17.97 8.54
CA SER A 338 -2.72 18.45 7.15
C SER A 338 -3.20 19.90 7.04
N VAL A 339 -2.95 20.53 5.89
CA VAL A 339 -3.28 21.95 5.60
C VAL A 339 -4.76 22.28 5.84
N TRP A 340 -5.67 21.31 5.70
CA TRP A 340 -7.12 21.52 5.78
C TRP A 340 -7.76 20.90 7.03
N ARG A 341 -6.95 20.54 8.04
CA ARG A 341 -7.42 19.89 9.27
C ARG A 341 -6.87 20.61 10.49
N GLY A 342 -7.77 20.96 11.41
CA GLY A 342 -7.41 21.62 12.68
C GLY A 342 -6.77 20.68 13.72
N GLU A 343 -6.80 19.37 13.49
CA GLU A 343 -6.23 18.37 14.38
C GLU A 343 -4.71 18.42 14.36
N MET A 344 -4.08 18.32 15.55
CA MET A 344 -2.62 18.37 15.71
C MET A 344 -2.02 16.97 15.83
N ILE A 345 -0.77 16.83 15.43
CA ILE A 345 0.00 15.61 15.53
C ILE A 345 0.47 15.44 16.97
N THR A 346 -0.12 14.43 17.63
CA THR A 346 0.27 13.93 18.94
C THR A 346 0.70 12.48 18.80
N PHE A 347 1.99 12.22 19.02
CA PHE A 347 2.56 10.87 18.94
C PHE A 347 2.12 9.99 20.11
N ASP A 348 1.92 8.70 19.82
CA ASP A 348 1.59 7.68 20.83
C ASP A 348 2.69 7.55 21.91
N GLU A 349 2.29 7.39 23.17
CA GLU A 349 3.25 7.24 24.28
C GLU A 349 4.02 5.95 24.25
N ALA A 350 3.36 4.83 23.92
CA ALA A 350 3.99 3.53 24.04
C ALA A 350 5.21 3.39 23.12
N ASP A 351 5.22 4.15 22.02
CA ASP A 351 6.27 4.12 21.00
C ASP A 351 7.16 5.37 20.98
N TYR A 352 6.65 6.56 21.31
CA TYR A 352 7.38 7.82 21.10
C TYR A 352 7.69 8.59 22.39
N ASP A 353 7.46 8.00 23.56
CA ASP A 353 7.97 8.55 24.81
C ASP A 353 9.48 8.28 24.93
N ILE A 354 10.29 9.34 25.08
CA ILE A 354 11.75 9.23 25.19
C ILE A 354 12.22 8.44 26.42
N THR A 355 11.33 8.19 27.38
CA THR A 355 11.64 7.42 28.60
C THR A 355 11.45 5.91 28.42
N VAL A 356 10.81 5.45 27.34
CA VAL A 356 10.61 4.01 27.12
C VAL A 356 11.86 3.32 26.56
N PRO A 357 12.14 2.05 26.91
CA PRO A 357 13.37 1.35 26.50
C PRO A 357 13.48 1.07 24.99
N SER A 358 12.35 1.02 24.27
CA SER A 358 12.28 0.68 22.86
C SER A 358 11.41 1.69 22.12
N THR A 359 12.01 2.83 21.79
CA THR A 359 11.33 3.91 21.06
C THR A 359 11.23 3.59 19.57
N ALA A 360 10.17 4.09 18.93
CA ALA A 360 10.07 4.17 17.48
C ALA A 360 11.21 5.02 16.89
N PRO A 361 11.63 4.73 15.65
CA PRO A 361 12.63 5.54 14.96
C PRO A 361 12.11 6.96 14.71
N ILE A 362 12.91 7.94 15.09
CA ILE A 362 12.74 9.37 14.79
C ILE A 362 13.88 9.92 13.92
N VAL A 363 14.87 9.08 13.66
CA VAL A 363 15.98 9.26 12.72
C VAL A 363 15.99 8.01 11.84
N PHE A 364 16.17 8.22 10.54
CA PHE A 364 16.02 7.15 9.54
C PHE A 364 17.28 7.05 8.70
N ASN A 365 17.70 5.83 8.40
CA ASN A 365 18.82 5.57 7.49
C ASN A 365 18.35 5.27 6.06
N VAL A 366 17.05 5.12 5.85
CA VAL A 366 16.40 5.03 4.53
C VAL A 366 15.20 5.96 4.50
N ILE A 367 15.11 6.79 3.47
CA ILE A 367 13.92 7.61 3.18
C ILE A 367 13.54 7.36 1.73
N ASP A 368 12.34 6.84 1.51
CA ASP A 368 11.76 6.69 0.18
C ASP A 368 10.51 7.55 0.05
N THR A 369 10.27 8.07 -1.15
CA THR A 369 9.13 8.94 -1.45
C THR A 369 8.44 8.45 -2.71
N SER A 370 7.13 8.31 -2.68
CA SER A 370 6.39 7.99 -3.90
C SER A 370 6.09 9.25 -4.74
N ASN A 371 5.10 9.14 -5.62
CA ASN A 371 4.69 10.15 -6.60
C ASN A 371 4.29 11.56 -6.05
N PRO A 372 4.03 11.82 -4.73
CA PRO A 372 3.83 13.19 -4.24
C PRO A 372 5.04 14.11 -4.44
N SER A 373 6.18 13.57 -4.85
CA SER A 373 7.40 14.33 -5.13
C SER A 373 7.28 15.38 -6.24
N ARG A 374 6.14 15.51 -6.96
CA ARG A 374 5.94 16.63 -7.90
C ARG A 374 5.92 18.01 -7.22
N SER A 375 5.82 18.07 -5.88
CA SER A 375 5.84 19.33 -5.13
C SER A 375 6.91 19.40 -4.02
N CYS A 376 7.65 18.32 -3.74
CA CYS A 376 8.49 18.21 -2.53
C CYS A 376 10.02 18.31 -2.73
N TRP A 377 10.53 18.51 -3.94
CA TRP A 377 11.99 18.60 -4.16
C TRP A 377 12.65 19.93 -3.76
N ILE A 378 11.97 20.78 -2.99
CA ILE A 378 12.61 21.92 -2.31
C ILE A 378 12.78 21.56 -0.83
N VAL A 379 13.69 20.63 -0.55
CA VAL A 379 14.32 20.52 0.77
C VAL A 379 15.82 20.53 0.52
N GLU A 380 16.45 21.60 1.01
CA GLU A 380 17.83 22.01 0.76
C GLU A 380 18.84 20.87 0.91
N ARG A 381 19.65 20.64 -0.15
CA ARG A 381 21.00 20.11 0.06
C ARG A 381 21.82 21.23 0.73
N PRO A 382 22.51 20.99 1.85
CA PRO A 382 23.53 21.93 2.31
C PRO A 382 24.65 21.90 1.27
N LEU A 383 24.81 22.99 0.53
CA LEU A 383 26.01 23.27 -0.25
C LEU A 383 27.19 23.26 0.72
N ARG A 384 27.97 22.18 0.74
CA ARG A 384 29.33 22.21 1.29
C ARG A 384 30.16 23.06 0.33
N SER A 385 30.32 24.34 0.65
CA SER A 385 31.34 25.20 0.07
C SER A 385 32.71 24.74 0.59
N HIS A 386 33.46 24.02 -0.24
CA HIS A 386 34.90 23.92 -0.06
C HIS A 386 35.55 25.15 -0.70
N THR A 387 35.83 26.16 0.12
CA THR A 387 36.84 27.17 -0.18
C THR A 387 38.21 26.53 -0.03
N ALA A 388 38.82 26.13 -1.15
CA ALA A 388 40.24 25.84 -1.21
C ALA A 388 41.00 27.17 -1.34
N LEU A 389 41.75 27.52 -0.30
CA LEU A 389 42.82 28.50 -0.36
C LEU A 389 43.98 27.88 -1.15
N ALA A 390 44.32 28.48 -2.28
CA ALA A 390 45.51 28.18 -3.05
C ALA A 390 46.74 28.86 -2.41
N ALA A 391 47.84 28.13 -2.37
CA ALA A 391 49.19 28.67 -2.38
C ALA A 391 49.64 28.88 -3.83
#